data_AF-A0A521DHQ3-F1
#
_entry.id   AF-A0A521DHQ3-F1
#
_cell.length_a   1.000
_cell.length_b   1.000
_cell.length_c   1.000
_cell.angle_alpha   90.00
_cell.angle_beta   90.00
_cell.angle_gamma   90.00
#
_symmetry.space_group_name_H-M   'P 1'
#
loop_
_entity.id
_entity.type
_entity.pdbx_description
1 polymer ?
#
loop_
_entity_poly.entity_id
_entity_poly.type
_entity_poly.pdbx_seq_one_letter_code
_entity_poly.pdbx_strand_id
1 'polypeptide(L)'
;MIKFKTSEVLNGKATLVEFHINDGIITPEEAFSVELPKVPFNKGVIISGRGPIWFYGRLIHYFHPSKWVAVYDPRIGAVVVQSHDPDVKEGEVIQI
;
A
#
# COMPACT_ATOMS: atom_id res chain seq x y z
N MET A 1 18.38 -2.57 -1.05
CA MET A 1 17.49 -3.72 -0.72
C MET A 1 16.20 -3.20 -0.07
N ILE A 2 15.05 -3.72 -0.50
CA ILE A 2 13.72 -3.28 -0.02
C ILE A 2 13.25 -4.25 1.06
N LYS A 3 12.76 -3.72 2.17
CA LYS A 3 12.15 -4.51 3.25
C LYS A 3 10.67 -4.18 3.35
N PHE A 4 9.85 -5.20 3.56
CA PHE A 4 8.42 -5.05 3.80
C PHE A 4 8.08 -5.49 5.22
N LYS A 5 7.10 -4.83 5.82
CA LYS A 5 6.44 -5.22 7.06
C LYS A 5 4.94 -5.10 6.87
N THR A 6 4.20 -6.11 7.31
CA THR A 6 2.74 -6.10 7.25
C THR A 6 2.16 -6.12 8.66
N SER A 7 1.06 -5.41 8.85
CA SER A 7 0.29 -5.42 10.11
C SER A 7 -1.20 -5.29 9.82
N GLU A 8 -2.04 -5.88 10.67
CA GLU A 8 -3.48 -5.66 10.60
C GLU A 8 -3.85 -4.33 11.26
N VAL A 9 -4.75 -3.60 10.62
CA VAL A 9 -5.26 -2.30 11.11
C VAL A 9 -6.78 -2.26 10.94
N LEU A 10 -7.42 -1.23 11.51
CA LEU A 10 -8.87 -1.01 11.41
C LEU A 10 -9.69 -2.22 11.91
N ASN A 11 -9.30 -2.79 13.05
CA ASN A 11 -9.92 -4.00 13.62
C ASN A 11 -9.97 -5.17 12.61
N GLY A 12 -8.89 -5.38 11.86
CA GLY A 12 -8.76 -6.46 10.87
C GLY A 12 -9.36 -6.16 9.50
N LYS A 13 -9.97 -4.98 9.30
CA LYS A 13 -10.58 -4.58 8.01
C LYS A 13 -9.56 -4.16 6.96
N ALA A 14 -8.29 -3.98 7.32
CA ALA A 14 -7.23 -3.73 6.35
C ALA A 14 -5.87 -4.25 6.79
N THR A 15 -4.95 -4.35 5.83
CA THR A 15 -3.53 -4.62 6.05
C THR A 15 -2.72 -3.37 5.74
N LEU A 16 -1.94 -2.89 6.71
CA LEU A 16 -0.90 -1.89 6.46
C LEU A 16 0.35 -2.59 5.94
N VAL A 17 0.78 -2.21 4.74
CA VAL A 17 2.00 -2.66 4.07
C VAL A 17 3.01 -1.51 4.13
N GLU A 18 3.97 -1.62 5.05
CA GLU A 18 5.07 -0.68 5.19
C GLU A 18 6.26 -1.17 4.35
N PHE A 19 6.84 -0.30 3.54
CA PHE A 19 8.09 -0.59 2.82
C PHE A 19 9.21 0.39 3.20
N HIS A 20 10.43 -0.14 3.22
CA HIS A 20 11.65 0.63 3.45
C HIS A 20 12.67 0.33 2.36
N ILE A 21 13.16 1.36 1.69
CA ILE A 21 14.25 1.30 0.71
C ILE A 21 15.54 1.64 1.45
N ASN A 22 16.42 0.66 1.64
CA ASN A 22 17.73 0.92 2.25
C ASN A 22 18.48 1.99 1.42
N ASP A 23 19.11 2.94 2.10
CA ASP A 23 19.90 4.04 1.53
C ASP A 23 19.10 5.01 0.64
N GLY A 24 17.77 4.85 0.54
CA GLY A 24 16.86 5.75 -0.18
C GLY A 24 16.96 5.71 -1.71
N ILE A 25 17.84 4.87 -2.27
CA ILE A 25 18.04 4.71 -3.71
C ILE A 25 17.48 3.34 -4.14
N ILE A 26 16.72 3.34 -5.23
CA ILE A 26 16.13 2.13 -5.82
C ILE A 26 16.13 2.26 -7.35
N THR A 27 16.54 1.21 -8.03
CA THR A 27 16.40 1.09 -9.48
C THR A 27 15.11 0.35 -9.85
N PRO A 28 14.56 0.55 -11.07
CA PRO A 28 13.44 -0.25 -11.55
C PRO A 28 13.73 -1.76 -11.54
N GLU A 29 14.94 -2.19 -11.87
CA GLU A 29 15.30 -3.62 -11.85
C GLU A 29 15.18 -4.23 -10.44
N GLU A 30 15.77 -3.59 -9.43
CA GLU A 30 15.64 -4.00 -8.03
C GLU A 30 14.18 -3.96 -7.56
N ALA A 31 13.47 -2.90 -7.93
CA ALA A 31 12.09 -2.73 -7.54
C ALA A 31 11.20 -3.81 -8.14
N PHE A 32 11.39 -4.20 -9.40
CA PHE A 32 10.51 -5.15 -10.07
C PHE A 32 10.89 -6.61 -9.85
N SER A 33 12.13 -6.88 -9.40
CA SER A 33 12.60 -8.23 -9.03
C SER A 33 12.23 -8.66 -7.61
N VAL A 34 11.91 -7.73 -6.71
CA VAL A 34 11.53 -8.09 -5.33
C VAL A 34 10.15 -8.76 -5.28
N GLU A 35 10.05 -9.85 -4.51
CA GLU A 35 8.77 -10.44 -4.14
C GLU A 35 7.98 -9.49 -3.22
N LEU A 36 6.70 -9.34 -3.52
CA LEU A 36 5.79 -8.50 -2.74
C LEU A 36 5.07 -9.33 -1.68
N PRO A 37 4.76 -8.75 -0.49
CA PRO A 37 4.15 -9.50 0.59
C PRO A 37 2.77 -10.02 0.18
N LYS A 38 2.48 -11.27 0.56
CA LYS A 38 1.15 -11.86 0.40
C LYS A 38 0.25 -11.32 1.50
N VAL A 39 -0.84 -10.67 1.12
CA VAL A 39 -1.85 -10.12 2.03
C VAL A 39 -3.24 -10.63 1.64
N PRO A 40 -4.19 -10.75 2.59
CA PRO A 40 -5.55 -11.14 2.24
C PRO A 40 -6.24 -10.06 1.40
N PHE A 41 -6.73 -10.42 0.22
CA PHE A 41 -7.43 -9.49 -0.70
C PHE A 41 -8.91 -9.31 -0.37
N ASN A 42 -9.45 -10.07 0.59
CA ASN A 42 -10.83 -9.89 1.07
C ASN A 42 -11.01 -8.68 2.01
N LYS A 43 -9.98 -7.85 2.18
CA LYS A 43 -9.95 -6.64 3.01
C LYS A 43 -9.15 -5.53 2.32
N GLY A 44 -9.10 -4.35 2.94
CA GLY A 44 -8.35 -3.22 2.38
C GLY A 44 -6.83 -3.38 2.50
N VAL A 45 -6.09 -2.63 1.70
CA VAL A 45 -4.63 -2.51 1.81
C VAL A 45 -4.22 -1.04 1.89
N ILE A 46 -3.34 -0.71 2.83
CA ILE A 46 -2.76 0.63 2.98
C ILE A 46 -1.27 0.53 2.70
N ILE A 47 -0.78 1.29 1.72
CA ILE A 47 0.63 1.34 1.36
C ILE A 47 1.29 2.52 2.08
N SER A 48 2.36 2.25 2.83
CA SER A 48 3.15 3.27 3.51
C SER A 48 4.64 3.06 3.28
N GLY A 49 5.40 4.14 3.16
CA GLY A 49 6.84 4.09 2.92
C GLY A 49 7.34 5.40 2.36
N ARG A 50 8.63 5.46 2.03
CA ARG A 50 9.21 6.55 1.23
C ARG A 50 9.82 5.93 0.00
N GLY A 51 9.36 6.36 -1.17
CA GLY A 51 9.84 5.83 -2.43
C GLY A 51 9.37 6.65 -3.62
N PRO A 52 9.87 6.33 -4.82
CA PRO A 52 9.48 7.01 -6.03
C PRO A 52 8.05 6.67 -6.45
N ILE A 53 7.39 7.60 -7.14
CA ILE A 53 5.98 7.48 -7.57
C ILE A 53 5.73 6.21 -8.38
N TRP A 54 6.65 5.83 -9.27
CA TRP A 54 6.52 4.64 -10.08
C TRP A 54 6.51 3.34 -9.24
N PHE A 55 7.13 3.34 -8.06
CA PHE A 55 7.08 2.18 -7.16
C PHE A 55 5.73 2.09 -6.46
N TYR A 56 5.14 3.22 -6.07
CA TYR A 56 3.73 3.24 -5.65
C TYR A 56 2.82 2.71 -6.75
N GLY A 57 3.02 3.11 -8.01
CA GLY A 57 2.26 2.58 -9.15
C GLY A 57 2.32 1.05 -9.24
N ARG A 58 3.51 0.45 -9.07
CA ARG A 58 3.67 -1.01 -9.00
C ARG A 58 2.90 -1.63 -7.84
N LEU A 59 3.04 -1.08 -6.63
CA LEU A 59 2.40 -1.61 -5.43
C LEU A 59 0.87 -1.51 -5.51
N ILE A 60 0.34 -0.35 -5.93
CA ILE A 60 -1.10 -0.12 -6.12
C ILE A 60 -1.65 -1.14 -7.12
N HIS A 61 -0.99 -1.32 -8.26
CA HIS A 61 -1.42 -2.31 -9.24
C HIS A 61 -1.36 -3.75 -8.71
N TYR A 62 -0.31 -4.11 -7.97
CA TYR A 62 -0.19 -5.45 -7.39
C TYR A 62 -1.32 -5.76 -6.38
N PHE A 63 -1.67 -4.78 -5.53
CA PHE A 63 -2.72 -4.93 -4.53
C PHE A 63 -4.14 -4.62 -5.04
N HIS A 64 -4.33 -4.36 -6.35
CA HIS A 64 -5.65 -4.04 -6.93
C HIS A 64 -6.75 -5.09 -6.67
N PRO A 65 -6.48 -6.40 -6.51
CA PRO A 65 -7.55 -7.36 -6.21
C PRO A 65 -8.13 -7.20 -4.80
N SER A 66 -7.52 -6.38 -3.94
CA SER A 66 -8.02 -6.09 -2.59
C SER A 66 -9.35 -5.33 -2.65
N LYS A 67 -10.15 -5.36 -1.57
CA LYS A 67 -11.41 -4.60 -1.50
C LYS A 67 -11.26 -3.12 -1.87
N TRP A 68 -10.16 -2.52 -1.43
CA TRP A 68 -9.73 -1.17 -1.78
C TRP A 68 -8.23 -1.04 -1.47
N VAL A 69 -7.58 -0.06 -2.08
CA VAL A 69 -6.19 0.29 -1.77
C VAL A 69 -6.09 1.78 -1.47
N ALA A 70 -5.33 2.10 -0.43
CA ALA A 70 -5.04 3.46 -0.01
C ALA A 70 -3.54 3.71 0.08
N VAL A 71 -3.14 4.97 -0.07
CA VAL A 71 -1.76 5.44 0.11
C VAL A 71 -1.71 6.32 1.35
N TYR A 72 -0.81 6.01 2.27
CA TYR A 72 -0.63 6.78 3.49
C TYR A 72 0.09 8.11 3.22
N ASP A 73 -0.56 9.22 3.60
CA ASP A 73 0.03 10.55 3.67
C ASP A 73 0.12 10.97 5.15
N PRO A 74 1.33 11.21 5.71
CA PRO A 74 1.51 11.59 7.11
C PRO A 74 0.77 12.85 7.56
N ARG A 75 0.31 13.70 6.63
CA ARG A 75 -0.38 14.96 6.93
C ARG A 75 -1.87 14.77 7.18
N ILE A 76 -2.47 13.73 6.60
CA ILE A 76 -3.93 13.59 6.54
C ILE A 76 -4.45 12.18 6.81
N GLY A 77 -3.64 11.12 6.64
CA GLY A 77 -4.06 9.72 6.77
C GLY A 77 -3.94 8.94 5.47
N ALA A 78 -4.60 7.78 5.39
CA ALA A 78 -4.56 6.91 4.22
C ALA A 78 -5.64 7.29 3.21
N VAL A 79 -5.23 7.80 2.05
CA VAL A 79 -6.14 8.24 0.98
C VAL A 79 -6.46 7.05 0.06
N VAL A 80 -7.73 6.69 -0.07
CA VAL A 80 -8.18 5.61 -0.96
C VAL A 80 -7.99 6.02 -2.41
N VAL A 81 -7.25 5.22 -3.18
CA VAL A 81 -6.90 5.51 -4.59
C VAL A 81 -7.58 4.56 -5.58
N GLN A 82 -8.13 3.44 -5.11
CA GLN A 82 -8.94 2.50 -5.90
C GLN A 82 -9.85 1.72 -4.95
N SER A 83 -11.07 1.40 -5.38
CA SER A 83 -12.02 0.63 -4.57
C SER A 83 -12.93 -0.27 -5.40
N HIS A 84 -13.13 -1.49 -4.92
CA HIS A 84 -14.20 -2.42 -5.33
C HIS A 84 -15.30 -2.52 -4.27
N ASP A 85 -15.15 -1.83 -3.14
CA ASP A 85 -16.11 -1.82 -2.04
C ASP A 85 -17.09 -0.66 -2.21
N PRO A 86 -18.41 -0.90 -2.30
CA PRO A 86 -19.39 0.17 -2.45
C PRO A 86 -19.44 1.12 -1.25
N ASP A 87 -18.94 0.71 -0.08
CA ASP A 87 -18.99 1.50 1.15
C ASP A 87 -17.73 2.34 1.37
N VAL A 88 -16.67 2.15 0.57
CA VAL A 88 -15.40 2.89 0.65
C VAL A 88 -15.11 3.55 -0.69
N LYS A 89 -14.97 4.88 -0.73
CA LYS A 89 -14.88 5.63 -1.99
C LYS A 89 -13.46 6.12 -2.27
N GLU A 90 -13.12 6.23 -3.55
CA GLU A 90 -11.90 6.91 -3.98
C GLU A 90 -11.89 8.36 -3.46
N GLY A 91 -10.75 8.82 -2.97
CA GLY A 91 -10.58 10.12 -2.32
C GLY A 91 -10.98 10.15 -0.84
N GLU A 92 -11.59 9.09 -0.30
CA GLU A 92 -11.85 8.97 1.14
C GLU A 92 -10.53 8.90 1.92
N VAL A 93 -10.50 9.54 3.09
CA VAL A 93 -9.32 9.57 3.97
C VAL A 93 -9.59 8.71 5.21
N ILE A 94 -8.89 7.59 5.29
CA ILE A 94 -8.97 6.63 6.39
C ILE A 94 -7.94 7.01 7.47
N GLN A 95 -8.42 7.23 8.69
CA GLN A 95 -7.57 7.44 9.86
C GLN A 95 -7.08 6.09 10.39
N ILE A 96 -5.77 5.98 10.64
CA ILE A 96 -5.11 4.76 11.13
C ILE A 96 -4.33 5.00 12.42
#